data_AF-A0A0A1H213-F1
#
_entry.id   AF-A0A0A1H213-F1
#
_cell.length_a   1.000
_cell.length_b   1.000
_cell.length_c   1.000
_cell.angle_alpha   90.00
_cell.angle_beta   90.00
_cell.angle_gamma   90.00
#
_symmetry.space_group_name_H-M   'P 1'
#
loop_
_entity.id
_entity.type
_entity.pdbx_description
1 polymer ?
#
loop_
_entity_poly.entity_id
_entity_poly.type
_entity_poly.pdbx_seq_one_letter_code
_entity_poly.pdbx_strand_id
1 'polypeptide(L)'
;MTETDLPTLKARLSETMGALGGKDPTDGAVKGWFVALRDLPLHAVVDALDGWLRAKSKFPTPAEIRAIVGNRRGEEMERRARDESARSLTVAQMQPASADSAAYREFRARLAVRAGTPRAGTPASNRWWAYQLRAREMAGERLMRCQSAAWRAAIDERLPADDFLDAQREAAAERAAIVAESETFEPV
;
A
#
# COMPACT_ATOMS: atom_id res chain seq x y z
N MET A 1 19.71 17.37 23.77
CA MET A 1 21.09 17.80 23.47
C MET A 1 21.73 18.27 24.77
N THR A 2 23.01 17.99 24.99
CA THR A 2 23.76 18.37 26.21
C THR A 2 24.81 19.44 25.92
N GLU A 3 25.41 20.04 26.94
CA GLU A 3 26.42 21.10 26.75
C GLU A 3 27.66 20.60 25.99
N THR A 4 27.97 19.31 26.09
CA THR A 4 29.02 18.64 25.30
C THR A 4 28.80 18.71 23.79
N ASP A 5 27.55 18.93 23.36
CA ASP A 5 27.16 18.99 21.95
C ASP A 5 27.33 20.40 21.35
N LEU A 6 27.59 21.42 22.18
CA LEU A 6 27.75 22.82 21.75
C LEU A 6 28.83 23.02 20.66
N PRO A 7 30.02 22.41 20.75
CA PRO A 7 31.03 22.54 19.69
C PRO A 7 30.53 22.01 18.35
N THR A 8 29.84 20.87 18.36
CA THR A 8 29.28 20.27 17.15
C THR A 8 28.13 21.10 16.60
N LEU A 9 27.24 21.61 17.45
CA LEU A 9 26.17 22.52 17.04
C LEU A 9 26.74 23.78 16.39
N LYS A 10 27.78 24.39 16.98
CA LYS A 10 28.46 25.56 16.42
C LYS A 10 29.03 25.26 15.05
N ALA A 11 29.76 24.15 14.89
CA ALA A 11 30.33 23.75 13.62
C ALA A 11 29.26 23.61 12.53
N ARG A 12 28.12 22.97 12.84
CA ARG A 12 27.03 22.78 11.88
C ARG A 12 26.29 24.07 11.54
N LEU A 13 26.11 24.97 12.49
CA LEU A 13 25.55 26.30 12.22
C LEU A 13 26.51 27.12 11.34
N SER A 14 27.82 27.09 11.60
CA SER A 14 28.84 27.71 10.76
C SER A 14 28.81 27.16 9.33
N GLU A 15 28.79 25.84 9.14
CA GLU A 15 28.70 25.22 7.82
C GLU A 15 27.42 25.67 7.07
N THR A 16 26.29 25.67 7.76
CA THR A 16 25.00 26.08 7.20
C THR A 16 24.99 27.57 6.83
N MET A 17 25.56 28.43 7.67
CA MET A 17 25.69 29.87 7.38
C MET A 17 26.64 30.10 6.21
N GLY A 18 27.80 29.43 6.19
CA GLY A 18 28.79 29.53 5.13
C GLY A 18 28.23 29.12 3.77
N ALA A 19 27.46 28.04 3.71
CA ALA A 19 26.79 27.60 2.49
C ALA A 19 25.78 28.64 1.94
N LEU A 20 25.23 29.48 2.81
CA LEU A 20 24.28 30.55 2.47
C LEU A 20 24.94 31.94 2.38
N GLY A 21 26.28 32.02 2.40
CA GLY A 21 27.03 33.28 2.33
C GLY A 21 26.93 34.16 3.59
N GLY A 22 26.55 33.57 4.72
CA GLY A 22 26.47 34.23 6.02
C GLY A 22 27.82 34.30 6.75
N LYS A 23 27.88 35.15 7.78
CA LYS A 23 29.00 35.19 8.73
C LYS A 23 28.85 34.08 9.75
N ASP A 24 29.96 33.66 10.36
CA ASP A 24 29.93 32.69 11.45
C ASP A 24 29.05 33.15 12.63
N PRO A 25 28.32 32.21 13.26
CA PRO A 25 27.50 32.50 14.42
C PRO A 25 28.38 32.90 15.61
N THR A 26 27.99 33.97 16.29
CA THR A 26 28.62 34.36 17.56
C THR A 26 28.30 33.35 18.65
N ASP A 27 29.14 33.27 19.68
CA ASP A 27 28.90 32.34 20.81
C ASP A 27 27.56 32.62 21.51
N GLY A 28 27.13 33.88 21.55
CA GLY A 28 25.80 34.26 22.04
C GLY A 28 24.67 33.69 21.18
N ALA A 29 24.81 33.73 19.86
CA ALA A 29 23.83 33.12 18.95
C ALA A 29 23.77 31.61 19.13
N VAL A 30 24.93 30.93 19.22
CA VAL A 30 24.99 29.47 19.45
C VAL A 30 24.31 29.09 20.78
N LYS A 31 24.53 29.86 21.85
CA LYS A 31 23.84 29.64 23.14
C LYS A 31 22.32 29.82 23.00
N GLY A 32 21.86 30.84 22.26
CA GLY A 32 20.44 31.03 21.97
C GLY A 32 19.82 29.85 21.23
N TRP A 33 20.52 29.33 20.21
CA TRP A 33 20.13 28.11 19.48
C TRP A 33 20.08 26.88 20.38
N PHE A 34 21.09 26.69 21.22
CA PHE A 34 21.14 25.59 22.18
C PHE A 34 19.95 25.64 23.14
N VAL A 35 19.68 26.78 23.77
CA VAL A 35 18.54 26.94 24.69
C VAL A 35 17.22 26.64 23.97
N ALA A 36 17.07 27.12 22.74
CA ALA A 36 15.86 26.94 21.94
C ALA A 36 15.66 25.49 21.44
N LEU A 37 16.67 24.63 21.46
CA LEU A 37 16.61 23.26 20.91
C LEU A 37 17.11 22.18 21.87
N ARG A 38 17.37 22.52 23.14
CA ARG A 38 18.02 21.61 24.12
C ARG A 38 17.26 20.30 24.34
N ASP A 39 15.94 20.32 24.20
CA ASP A 39 15.03 19.17 24.32
C ASP A 39 15.07 18.21 23.13
N LEU A 40 15.68 18.63 22.01
CA LEU A 40 15.83 17.80 20.82
C LEU A 40 17.20 17.11 20.81
N PRO A 41 17.32 15.92 20.21
CA PRO A 41 18.61 15.27 20.03
C PRO A 41 19.41 15.97 18.93
N LEU A 42 20.73 16.10 19.12
CA LEU A 42 21.62 16.83 18.20
C LEU A 42 21.50 16.32 16.76
N HIS A 43 21.54 15.00 16.54
CA HIS A 43 21.47 14.42 15.20
C HIS A 43 20.22 14.88 14.43
N ALA A 44 19.05 14.94 15.08
CA ALA A 44 17.82 15.38 14.42
C ALA A 44 17.86 16.86 14.03
N VAL A 45 18.50 17.70 14.86
CA VAL A 45 18.73 19.11 14.56
C VAL A 45 19.66 19.26 13.35
N VAL A 46 20.75 18.50 13.29
CA VAL A 46 21.69 18.49 12.17
C VAL A 46 21.01 18.02 10.88
N ASP A 47 20.28 16.90 10.91
CA ASP A 47 19.54 16.39 9.75
C ASP A 47 18.47 17.37 9.25
N ALA A 48 17.92 18.21 10.14
CA ALA A 48 16.97 19.25 9.78
C ALA A 48 17.66 20.45 9.12
N LEU A 49 18.85 20.86 9.60
CA LEU A 49 19.67 21.89 8.97
C LEU A 49 20.13 21.46 7.57
N ASP A 50 20.64 20.24 7.42
CA ASP A 50 21.07 19.69 6.13
C ASP A 50 19.89 19.58 5.15
N GLY A 51 18.73 19.14 5.64
CA GLY A 51 17.50 19.11 4.83
C GLY A 51 17.05 20.51 4.41
N TRP A 52 17.23 21.51 5.27
CA TRP A 52 16.86 22.89 4.98
C TRP A 52 17.67 23.48 3.82
N LEU A 53 18.98 23.24 3.80
CA LEU A 53 19.87 23.71 2.73
C LEU A 53 19.46 23.22 1.34
N ARG A 54 18.81 22.05 1.26
CA ARG A 54 18.28 21.52 -0.01
C ARG A 54 17.00 22.20 -0.46
N ALA A 55 16.22 22.76 0.46
CA ALA A 55 14.87 23.24 0.20
C ALA A 55 14.77 24.77 0.13
N LYS A 56 15.63 25.50 0.86
CA LYS A 56 15.48 26.94 1.05
C LYS A 56 16.82 27.66 1.01
N SER A 57 16.82 28.86 0.45
CA SER A 57 18.00 29.72 0.28
C SER A 57 18.24 30.70 1.43
N LYS A 58 17.34 30.75 2.42
CA LYS A 58 17.46 31.65 3.59
C LYS A 58 17.88 30.86 4.82
N PHE A 59 18.64 31.48 5.72
CA PHE A 59 19.05 30.82 6.96
C PHE A 59 17.81 30.54 7.86
N PRO A 60 17.67 29.32 8.41
CA PRO A 60 16.52 28.96 9.23
C PRO A 60 16.55 29.65 10.60
N THR A 61 15.38 29.79 11.20
CA THR A 61 15.22 30.10 12.62
C THR A 61 15.18 28.82 13.47
N PRO A 62 15.51 28.88 14.78
CA PRO A 62 15.36 27.72 15.66
C PRO A 62 13.94 27.14 15.68
N ALA A 63 12.91 28.01 15.58
CA ALA A 63 11.51 27.58 15.56
C ALA A 63 11.18 26.73 14.31
N GLU A 64 11.72 27.09 13.14
CA GLU A 64 11.53 26.33 11.91
C GLU A 64 12.21 24.95 11.99
N ILE A 65 13.42 24.89 12.54
CA ILE A 65 14.13 23.61 12.76
C ILE A 65 13.35 22.72 13.72
N ARG A 66 12.84 23.28 14.82
CA ARG A 66 11.97 22.56 15.76
C ARG A 66 10.72 22.00 15.07
N ALA A 67 10.07 22.78 14.20
CA ALA A 67 8.90 22.33 13.45
C ALA A 67 9.23 21.15 12.52
N ILE A 68 10.37 21.20 11.82
CA ILE A 68 10.82 20.11 10.94
C ILE A 68 11.06 18.83 11.72
N VAL A 69 11.78 18.92 12.85
CA VAL A 69 12.04 17.77 13.72
C VAL A 69 10.73 17.20 14.28
N GLY A 70 9.79 18.07 14.66
CA GLY A 70 8.46 17.67 15.12
C GLY A 70 7.67 16.90 14.04
N ASN A 71 7.63 17.43 12.82
CA ASN A 71 6.92 16.81 11.70
C ASN A 71 7.51 15.44 11.34
N ARG A 72 8.84 15.33 11.26
CA ARG A 72 9.51 14.04 10.98
C ARG A 72 9.20 12.98 12.03
N ARG A 73 9.16 13.35 13.31
CA ARG A 73 8.75 12.41 14.38
C ARG A 73 7.31 11.94 14.21
N GLY A 74 6.41 12.83 13.82
CA GLY A 74 5.02 12.48 13.50
C GLY A 74 4.94 11.48 12.34
N GLU A 75 5.66 11.75 11.25
CA GLU A 75 5.75 10.86 10.08
C GLU A 75 6.36 9.49 10.42
N GLU A 76 7.39 9.44 11.26
CA GLU A 76 7.99 8.19 11.70
C GLU A 76 7.05 7.36 12.58
N MET A 77 6.30 8.00 13.48
CA MET A 77 5.28 7.34 14.28
C MET A 77 4.15 6.82 13.40
N GLU A 78 3.69 7.62 12.44
CA GLU A 78 2.65 7.20 11.52
C GLU A 78 3.12 6.05 10.62
N ARG A 79 4.36 6.12 10.10
CA ARG A 79 4.96 5.02 9.34
C ARG A 79 5.08 3.76 10.18
N ARG A 80 5.53 3.85 11.43
CA ARG A 80 5.58 2.69 12.35
C ARG A 80 4.19 2.12 12.62
N ALA A 81 3.19 2.97 12.85
CA ALA A 81 1.81 2.53 13.04
C ALA A 81 1.23 1.85 11.79
N ARG A 82 1.55 2.37 10.59
CA ARG A 82 1.19 1.73 9.32
C ARG A 82 1.93 0.41 9.14
N ASP A 83 3.22 0.35 9.43
CA ASP A 83 4.02 -0.89 9.33
C ASP A 83 3.54 -1.94 10.34
N GLU A 84 3.17 -1.54 11.55
CA GLU A 84 2.59 -2.40 12.57
C GLU A 84 1.19 -2.89 12.16
N SER A 85 0.37 -2.03 11.56
CA SER A 85 -0.92 -2.41 10.99
C SER A 85 -0.77 -3.33 9.76
N ALA A 86 0.28 -3.13 8.96
CA ALA A 86 0.59 -3.92 7.76
C ALA A 86 1.24 -5.27 8.10
N ARG A 87 1.91 -5.38 9.25
CA ARG A 87 2.26 -6.67 9.86
C ARG A 87 0.96 -7.33 10.31
N SER A 88 0.35 -8.05 9.37
CA SER A 88 -0.86 -8.82 9.61
C SER A 88 -0.75 -9.58 10.93
N LEU A 89 -1.69 -9.34 11.85
CA LEU A 89 -1.88 -10.19 13.02
C LEU A 89 -1.76 -11.64 12.57
N THR A 90 -0.80 -12.36 13.14
CA THR A 90 -0.60 -13.76 12.79
C THR A 90 -1.89 -14.52 13.12
N VAL A 91 -2.25 -15.52 12.33
CA VAL A 91 -3.46 -16.34 12.56
C VAL A 91 -3.51 -16.86 14.01
N ALA A 92 -2.34 -17.14 14.59
CA ALA A 92 -2.18 -17.52 16.00
C ALA A 92 -2.65 -16.44 17.00
N GLN A 93 -2.49 -15.15 16.69
CA GLN A 93 -2.94 -14.03 17.52
C GLN A 93 -4.44 -13.72 17.38
N MET A 94 -5.09 -14.25 16.34
CA MET A 94 -6.53 -14.11 16.10
C MET A 94 -7.34 -15.34 16.53
N GLN A 95 -6.69 -16.38 17.07
CA GLN A 95 -7.35 -17.62 17.48
C GLN A 95 -8.20 -17.36 18.75
N PRO A 96 -9.52 -17.65 18.72
CA PRO A 96 -10.34 -17.59 19.92
C PRO A 96 -9.80 -18.53 21.01
N ALA A 97 -9.85 -18.09 22.27
CA ALA A 97 -9.23 -18.78 23.41
C ALA A 97 -9.79 -20.19 23.68
N SER A 98 -11.01 -20.51 23.23
CA SER A 98 -11.60 -21.85 23.38
C SER A 98 -11.90 -22.51 22.03
N ALA A 99 -11.42 -23.74 21.88
CA ALA A 99 -11.54 -24.54 20.66
C ALA A 99 -12.99 -24.97 20.35
N ASP A 100 -13.89 -24.96 21.34
CA ASP A 100 -15.29 -25.38 21.16
C ASP A 100 -16.27 -24.20 21.00
N SER A 101 -15.76 -22.96 21.03
CA SER A 101 -16.62 -21.78 20.86
C SER A 101 -17.21 -21.69 19.45
N ALA A 102 -18.41 -21.10 19.34
CA ALA A 102 -18.99 -20.72 18.05
C ALA A 102 -18.03 -19.82 17.23
N ALA A 103 -17.32 -18.91 17.92
CA ALA A 103 -16.29 -18.07 17.31
C ALA A 103 -15.11 -18.87 16.74
N TYR A 104 -14.66 -19.95 17.40
CA TYR A 104 -13.59 -20.82 16.87
C TYR A 104 -14.03 -21.62 15.65
N ARG A 105 -15.27 -22.12 15.64
CA ARG A 105 -15.86 -22.79 14.47
C ARG A 105 -15.95 -21.85 13.27
N GLU A 106 -16.37 -20.60 13.49
CA GLU A 106 -16.42 -19.57 12.45
C GLU A 106 -15.01 -19.16 11.98
N PHE A 107 -14.05 -19.02 12.90
CA PHE A 107 -12.64 -18.77 12.58
C PHE A 107 -12.03 -19.89 11.73
N ARG A 108 -12.29 -21.17 12.08
CA ARG A 108 -11.87 -22.35 11.30
C ARG A 108 -12.51 -22.37 9.91
N ALA A 109 -13.79 -22.04 9.81
CA ALA A 109 -14.48 -21.94 8.52
C ALA A 109 -13.86 -20.84 7.64
N ARG A 110 -13.57 -19.66 8.20
CA ARG A 110 -12.89 -18.56 7.49
C ARG A 110 -11.47 -18.92 7.07
N LEU A 111 -10.72 -19.65 7.91
CA LEU A 111 -9.40 -20.16 7.54
C LEU A 111 -9.46 -21.21 6.43
N ALA A 112 -10.44 -22.10 6.44
CA ALA A 112 -10.64 -23.08 5.38
C ALA A 112 -10.95 -22.40 4.03
N VAL A 113 -11.81 -21.37 4.04
CA VAL A 113 -12.07 -20.52 2.86
C VAL A 113 -10.77 -19.85 2.41
N ARG A 114 -10.00 -19.27 3.33
CA ARG A 114 -8.73 -18.58 3.00
C ARG A 114 -7.61 -19.53 2.55
N ALA A 115 -7.58 -20.77 3.03
CA ALA A 115 -6.62 -21.78 2.60
C ALA A 115 -6.98 -22.39 1.23
N GLY A 116 -8.28 -22.39 0.88
CA GLY A 116 -8.77 -22.72 -0.46
C GLY A 116 -8.74 -21.56 -1.46
N THR A 117 -8.42 -20.34 -1.01
CA THR A 117 -8.32 -19.14 -1.87
C THR A 117 -6.85 -18.79 -2.10
N PRO A 118 -6.36 -18.71 -3.34
CA PRO A 118 -4.99 -18.26 -3.61
C PRO A 118 -4.74 -16.87 -3.01
N ARG A 119 -3.61 -16.72 -2.33
CA ARG A 119 -3.19 -15.49 -1.64
C ARG A 119 -2.98 -14.36 -2.65
N ALA A 120 -3.69 -13.24 -2.49
CA ALA A 120 -3.42 -12.02 -3.25
C ALA A 120 -1.95 -11.60 -3.02
N GLY A 121 -1.12 -11.69 -4.06
CA GLY A 121 0.30 -11.36 -4.03
C GLY A 121 1.25 -12.48 -4.47
N THR A 122 0.79 -13.73 -4.58
CA THR A 122 1.48 -14.73 -5.41
C THR A 122 0.97 -14.56 -6.84
N PRO A 123 1.79 -14.63 -7.91
CA PRO A 123 1.31 -14.57 -9.29
C PRO A 123 0.56 -15.86 -9.67
N ALA A 124 -0.51 -16.17 -8.96
CA ALA A 124 -1.53 -17.14 -9.32
C ALA A 124 -2.46 -16.47 -10.35
N SER A 125 -1.91 -16.38 -11.56
CA SER A 125 -2.50 -16.31 -12.89
C SER A 125 -3.72 -15.40 -13.11
N ASN A 126 -3.66 -14.67 -14.23
CA ASN A 126 -4.74 -13.94 -14.90
C ASN A 126 -5.90 -14.87 -15.37
N ARG A 127 -6.14 -15.99 -14.69
CA ARG A 127 -7.01 -17.10 -15.04
C ARG A 127 -7.93 -17.51 -13.86
N TRP A 128 -7.95 -16.78 -12.74
CA TRP A 128 -8.86 -17.07 -11.62
C TRP A 128 -10.34 -17.08 -12.04
N TRP A 129 -10.72 -16.15 -12.94
CA TRP A 129 -12.05 -16.12 -13.55
C TRP A 129 -12.41 -17.44 -14.25
N ALA A 130 -11.42 -18.13 -14.85
CA ALA A 130 -11.63 -19.40 -15.54
C ALA A 130 -11.93 -20.54 -14.55
N TYR A 131 -11.24 -20.58 -13.40
CA TYR A 131 -11.51 -21.57 -12.36
C TYR A 131 -12.91 -21.39 -11.74
N GLN A 132 -13.39 -20.15 -11.61
CA GLN A 132 -14.76 -19.88 -11.15
C GLN A 132 -15.81 -20.39 -12.14
N LEU A 133 -15.63 -20.13 -13.44
CA LEU A 133 -16.53 -20.64 -14.48
C LEU A 133 -16.53 -22.17 -14.52
N ARG A 134 -15.35 -22.81 -14.44
CA ARG A 134 -15.24 -24.27 -14.31
C ARG A 134 -16.04 -24.82 -13.13
N ALA A 135 -15.91 -24.20 -11.96
CA ALA A 135 -16.59 -24.66 -10.76
C ALA A 135 -18.12 -24.58 -10.90
N ARG A 136 -18.62 -23.50 -11.52
CA ARG A 136 -20.06 -23.31 -11.83
C ARG A 136 -20.58 -24.36 -12.79
N GLU A 137 -19.87 -24.61 -13.89
CA GLU A 137 -20.25 -25.63 -14.87
C GLU A 137 -20.23 -27.04 -14.26
N MET A 138 -19.22 -27.37 -13.45
CA MET A 138 -19.14 -28.65 -12.72
C MET A 138 -20.24 -28.82 -11.66
N ALA A 139 -20.77 -27.71 -11.13
CA ALA A 139 -21.93 -27.70 -10.23
C ALA A 139 -23.27 -27.85 -10.95
N GLY A 140 -23.26 -28.04 -12.28
CA GLY A 140 -24.46 -28.22 -13.10
C GLY A 140 -25.08 -26.92 -13.59
N GLU A 141 -24.42 -25.78 -13.38
CA GLU A 141 -24.89 -24.50 -13.92
C GLU A 141 -24.65 -24.46 -15.44
N ARG A 142 -25.71 -24.14 -16.20
CA ARG A 142 -25.62 -24.03 -17.65
C ARG A 142 -24.99 -22.70 -18.04
N LEU A 143 -23.71 -22.73 -18.39
CA LEU A 143 -22.98 -21.56 -18.89
C LEU A 143 -23.26 -21.31 -20.38
N MET A 144 -23.01 -20.07 -20.83
CA MET A 144 -22.97 -19.76 -22.26
C MET A 144 -21.79 -20.49 -22.93
N ARG A 145 -21.94 -20.89 -24.20
CA ARG A 145 -20.86 -21.59 -24.94
C ARG A 145 -19.54 -20.84 -24.92
N CYS A 146 -19.57 -19.52 -25.09
CA CYS A 146 -18.37 -18.67 -25.06
C CYS A 146 -17.69 -18.66 -23.67
N GLN A 147 -18.45 -18.76 -22.58
CA GLN A 147 -17.90 -18.84 -21.22
C GLN A 147 -17.25 -20.20 -20.98
N SER A 148 -17.92 -21.28 -21.40
CA SER A 148 -17.39 -22.64 -21.33
C SER A 148 -16.11 -22.80 -22.17
N ALA A 149 -16.10 -22.25 -23.39
CA ALA A 149 -14.92 -22.26 -24.26
C ALA A 149 -13.78 -21.40 -23.70
N ALA A 150 -14.08 -20.19 -23.22
CA ALA A 150 -13.08 -19.28 -22.67
C ALA A 150 -12.36 -19.87 -21.46
N TRP A 151 -13.09 -20.47 -20.51
CA TRP A 151 -12.45 -21.03 -19.32
C TRP A 151 -11.63 -22.27 -19.67
N ARG A 152 -12.11 -23.13 -20.58
CA ARG A 152 -11.35 -24.29 -21.04
C ARG A 152 -10.08 -23.86 -21.76
N ALA A 153 -10.13 -22.88 -22.66
CA ALA A 153 -8.96 -22.36 -23.35
C ALA A 153 -7.94 -21.71 -22.38
N ALA A 154 -8.44 -21.10 -21.30
CA ALA A 154 -7.59 -20.52 -20.28
C ALA A 154 -6.92 -21.57 -19.37
N ILE A 155 -7.54 -22.74 -19.15
CA ILE A 155 -7.03 -23.77 -18.22
C ILE A 155 -6.31 -24.90 -18.96
N ASP A 156 -6.75 -25.25 -20.16
CA ASP A 156 -6.27 -26.36 -20.97
C ASP A 156 -5.46 -25.78 -22.15
N GLU A 157 -4.14 -25.92 -22.11
CA GLU A 157 -3.21 -25.38 -23.14
C GLU A 157 -3.36 -26.03 -24.53
N ARG A 158 -4.34 -26.93 -24.69
CA ARG A 158 -4.54 -27.75 -25.89
C ARG A 158 -5.69 -27.32 -26.80
N LEU A 159 -6.44 -26.27 -26.47
CA LEU A 159 -7.51 -25.78 -27.36
C LEU A 159 -6.91 -24.93 -28.50
N PRO A 160 -7.13 -25.31 -29.78
CA PRO A 160 -6.72 -24.50 -30.91
C PRO A 160 -7.41 -23.13 -30.85
N ALA A 161 -6.66 -22.07 -31.14
CA ALA A 161 -7.15 -20.68 -31.08
C ALA A 161 -8.40 -20.42 -31.95
N ASP A 162 -8.63 -21.27 -32.95
CA ASP A 162 -9.74 -21.17 -33.89
C ASP A 162 -11.11 -21.46 -33.22
N ASP A 163 -11.17 -22.41 -32.28
CA ASP A 163 -12.41 -22.75 -31.57
C ASP A 163 -12.92 -21.60 -30.67
N PHE A 164 -12.00 -20.76 -30.16
CA PHE A 164 -12.36 -19.62 -29.33
C PHE A 164 -12.97 -18.48 -30.15
N LEU A 165 -12.42 -18.21 -31.34
CA LEU A 165 -12.90 -17.14 -32.22
C LEU A 165 -14.28 -17.46 -32.78
N ASP A 166 -14.54 -18.72 -33.12
CA ASP A 166 -15.87 -19.14 -33.59
C ASP A 166 -16.91 -19.10 -32.47
N ALA A 167 -16.56 -19.47 -31.24
CA ALA A 167 -17.45 -19.32 -30.08
C ALA A 167 -17.76 -17.84 -29.76
N GLN A 168 -16.82 -16.92 -30.00
CA GLN A 168 -17.06 -15.47 -29.86
C GLN A 168 -18.01 -14.93 -30.93
N ARG A 169 -17.90 -15.41 -32.17
CA ARG A 169 -18.80 -15.05 -33.28
C ARG A 169 -20.22 -15.54 -33.05
N GLU A 170 -20.39 -16.79 -32.62
CA GLU A 170 -21.70 -17.36 -32.29
C GLU A 170 -22.36 -16.58 -31.14
N ALA A 171 -21.63 -16.26 -30.07
CA ALA A 171 -22.14 -15.47 -28.95
C ALA A 171 -22.42 -13.99 -29.30
N ALA A 172 -21.78 -13.43 -30.32
CA ALA A 172 -22.12 -12.12 -30.84
C ALA A 172 -23.44 -12.16 -31.63
N ALA A 173 -23.68 -13.22 -32.40
CA ALA A 173 -24.92 -13.44 -33.12
C ALA A 173 -26.11 -13.67 -32.17
N GLU A 174 -25.94 -14.49 -31.11
CA GLU A 174 -26.97 -14.69 -30.08
C GLU A 174 -27.35 -13.39 -29.37
N ARG A 175 -26.36 -12.55 -29.02
CA ARG A 175 -26.62 -11.23 -28.42
C ARG A 175 -27.35 -10.30 -29.36
N ALA A 176 -26.98 -10.28 -30.64
CA ALA A 176 -27.68 -9.49 -31.64
C ALA A 176 -29.15 -9.96 -31.81
N ALA A 177 -29.40 -11.27 -31.76
CA ALA A 177 -30.75 -11.83 -31.82
C ALA A 177 -31.60 -11.44 -30.60
N ILE A 178 -31.05 -11.51 -29.38
CA ILE A 178 -31.75 -11.09 -28.16
C ILE A 178 -32.09 -9.60 -28.20
N VAL A 179 -31.18 -8.76 -28.68
CA VAL A 179 -31.43 -7.32 -28.83
C VAL A 179 -32.55 -7.06 -29.86
N ALA A 180 -32.51 -7.74 -31.01
CA ALA A 180 -33.54 -7.62 -32.04
C ALA A 180 -34.93 -8.11 -31.58
N GLU A 181 -35.00 -9.19 -30.79
CA GLU A 181 -36.24 -9.67 -30.16
C GLU A 181 -36.76 -8.69 -29.09
N SER A 182 -35.87 -7.98 -28.39
CA SER A 182 -36.27 -6.96 -27.40
C SER A 182 -36.79 -5.66 -28.02
N GLU A 183 -36.36 -5.32 -29.24
CA GLU A 183 -36.82 -4.13 -29.99
C GLU A 183 -38.16 -4.33 -30.72
N THR A 184 -38.60 -5.58 -30.89
CA THR A 184 -39.90 -5.92 -31.51
C THR A 184 -41.06 -6.00 -30.52
N PHE A 185 -40.81 -5.84 -29.23
CA PHE A 185 -41.81 -5.85 -28.17
C PHE A 185 -42.13 -4.41 -27.71
N GLU A 186 -42.69 -3.58 -28.59
CA GLU A 186 -43.36 -2.34 -28.16
C GLU A 186 -44.72 -2.69 -27.53
N PRO A 187 -44.98 -2.32 -26.26
CA PRO A 187 -46.28 -2.55 -25.64
C PRO A 187 -47.32 -1.57 -26.21
N VAL A 188 -48.40 -2.13 -26.78
CA VAL A 188 -49.65 -1.41 -27.13
C VAL A 188 -50.44 -1.10 -25.87
#